data_AF-A0A6V8K7U8-F1
#
_entry.id   AF-A0A6V8K7U8-F1
#
_cell.length_a   1.000
_cell.length_b   1.000
_cell.length_c   1.000
_cell.angle_alpha   90.00
_cell.angle_beta   90.00
_cell.angle_gamma   90.00
#
_symmetry.space_group_name_H-M   'P 1'
#
loop_
_entity.id
_entity.type
_entity.pdbx_description
1 polymer ?
#
loop_
_entity_poly.entity_id
_entity_poly.type
_entity_poly.pdbx_seq_one_letter_code
_entity_poly.pdbx_strand_id
1 'polypeptide(L)'
;MTGGEGGWARMGYRSWGDLTQVRARLAAGADPEAELGSRWRPLHLAAEWGTAEVVAALIAAGADVEADHEGRSPLWIAVQAGQAGSARALAAAGADPWRPMMAGWSPGRLSLAGRTPDLFDRPPGAPGLTDAERAAAAEGHRLVDAIGTPHYDGLSLCCAAGIDATEAVRRLDAAEVPGDPDELVRRLSDDPMGEETLLTVGVTDVEGGCVVTQPWAYGAATPVVCRRLSEGTFSYGMYANPKSGNQGRATRDGEVVAWDLHPGGGWSSADDTAGEILHTFLYRFRALASCCAHAGLRLTDARPIVGPPDRWVRLPPGDYWAR
;
A
#
# COMPACT_ATOMS: atom_id res chain seq x y z
N MET A 1 -26.89 -3.29 30.43
CA MET A 1 -25.71 -3.96 29.86
C MET A 1 -25.32 -3.24 28.58
N THR A 2 -24.39 -2.29 28.65
CA THR A 2 -23.91 -1.45 27.54
C THR A 2 -22.38 -1.57 27.37
N GLY A 3 -21.77 -2.62 27.93
CA GLY A 3 -20.31 -2.74 28.11
C GLY A 3 -19.57 -3.45 26.98
N GLY A 4 -19.80 -3.09 25.71
CA GLY A 4 -19.13 -3.73 24.57
C GLY A 4 -17.74 -3.18 24.22
N GLU A 5 -17.42 -1.95 24.59
CA GLU A 5 -16.21 -1.23 24.12
C GLU A 5 -15.58 -0.35 25.21
N GLY A 6 -15.74 -0.70 26.49
CA GLY A 6 -15.11 0.03 27.61
C GLY A 6 -15.37 1.54 27.66
N GLY A 7 -16.52 2.03 27.17
CA GLY A 7 -16.85 3.47 27.11
C GLY A 7 -16.49 4.19 25.80
N TRP A 8 -15.89 3.49 24.83
CA TRP A 8 -15.49 4.04 23.53
C TRP A 8 -16.50 3.81 22.41
N ALA A 9 -17.71 3.38 22.75
CA ALA A 9 -18.82 3.19 21.82
C ALA A 9 -18.90 4.29 20.76
N ARG A 10 -18.95 3.89 19.48
CA ARG A 10 -19.16 4.77 18.32
C ARG A 10 -18.02 5.78 18.07
N MET A 11 -16.81 5.52 18.56
CA MET A 11 -15.61 6.25 18.16
C MET A 11 -15.15 5.76 16.78
N GLY A 12 -15.29 6.59 15.74
CA GLY A 12 -14.74 6.29 14.42
C GLY A 12 -13.25 6.65 14.34
N TYR A 13 -12.57 6.28 13.25
CA TYR A 13 -11.13 6.59 13.07
C TYR A 13 -10.80 8.08 13.29
N ARG A 14 -11.63 8.99 12.76
CA ARG A 14 -11.45 10.44 12.90
C ARG A 14 -11.66 10.96 14.33
N SER A 15 -12.41 10.23 15.17
CA SER A 15 -12.67 10.63 16.56
C SER A 15 -11.42 10.63 17.42
N TRP A 16 -10.42 9.82 17.07
CA TRP A 16 -9.14 9.77 17.78
C TRP A 16 -8.29 11.02 17.59
N GLY A 17 -8.64 11.90 16.65
CA GLY A 17 -8.06 13.25 16.53
C GLY A 17 -8.76 14.32 17.37
N ASP A 18 -9.90 14.02 17.99
CA ASP A 18 -10.68 14.99 18.80
C ASP A 18 -10.35 14.85 20.29
N LEU A 19 -9.43 15.69 20.77
CA LEU A 19 -9.03 15.74 22.17
C LEU A 19 -10.20 16.01 23.13
N THR A 20 -11.16 16.84 22.73
CA THR A 20 -12.30 17.20 23.59
C THR A 20 -13.18 15.98 23.78
N GLN A 21 -13.47 15.26 22.70
CA GLN A 21 -14.23 14.03 22.74
C GLN A 21 -13.53 12.96 23.56
N VAL A 22 -12.23 12.73 23.34
CA VAL A 22 -11.45 11.73 24.10
C VAL A 22 -11.45 12.05 25.60
N ARG A 23 -11.17 13.30 25.99
CA ARG A 23 -11.20 13.71 27.40
C ARG A 23 -12.58 13.54 28.02
N ALA A 24 -13.65 13.87 27.29
CA ALA A 24 -15.01 13.69 27.78
C ALA A 24 -15.33 12.20 28.04
N ARG A 25 -14.84 11.28 27.19
CA ARG A 25 -15.01 9.83 27.41
C ARG A 25 -14.23 9.37 28.64
N LEU A 26 -12.96 9.75 28.77
CA LEU A 26 -12.14 9.42 29.93
C LEU A 26 -12.77 9.95 31.23
N ALA A 27 -13.25 11.19 31.24
CA ALA A 27 -13.93 11.79 32.39
C ALA A 27 -15.25 11.07 32.75
N ALA A 28 -15.91 10.45 31.76
CA ALA A 28 -17.10 9.61 31.96
C ALA A 28 -16.76 8.16 32.39
N GLY A 29 -15.48 7.85 32.62
CA GLY A 29 -15.04 6.53 33.05
C GLY A 29 -14.78 5.54 31.92
N ALA A 30 -14.52 6.01 30.69
CA ALA A 30 -14.03 5.14 29.63
C ALA A 30 -12.67 4.56 30.01
N ASP A 31 -12.51 3.26 29.81
CA ASP A 31 -11.32 2.50 30.15
C ASP A 31 -10.23 2.71 29.08
N PRO A 32 -9.09 3.35 29.40
CA PRO A 32 -8.02 3.59 28.42
C PRO A 32 -7.38 2.29 27.89
N GLU A 33 -7.59 1.15 28.56
CA GLU A 33 -7.06 -0.16 28.21
C GLU A 33 -8.11 -1.09 27.57
N ALA A 34 -9.31 -0.57 27.26
CA ALA A 34 -10.36 -1.35 26.64
C ALA A 34 -9.91 -2.01 25.32
N GLU A 35 -10.22 -3.29 25.14
CA GLU A 35 -10.10 -3.93 23.84
C GLU A 35 -11.25 -3.46 22.93
N LEU A 36 -10.90 -2.79 21.84
CA LEU A 36 -11.82 -2.33 20.80
C LEU A 36 -11.66 -3.19 19.56
N GLY A 37 -12.68 -3.25 18.70
CA GLY A 37 -12.59 -3.80 17.33
C GLY A 37 -11.69 -5.03 17.21
N SER A 38 -10.72 -5.01 16.29
CA SER A 38 -9.70 -6.06 16.12
C SER A 38 -8.73 -6.22 17.31
N ARG A 39 -9.18 -6.04 18.56
CA ARG A 39 -8.40 -6.01 19.82
C ARG A 39 -7.38 -4.88 19.93
N TRP A 40 -7.65 -3.77 19.24
CA TRP A 40 -6.84 -2.56 19.37
C TRP A 40 -7.22 -1.84 20.65
N ARG A 41 -6.23 -1.32 21.38
CA ARG A 41 -6.47 -0.42 22.52
C ARG A 41 -6.59 1.03 22.05
N PRO A 42 -7.30 1.91 22.79
CA PRO A 42 -7.38 3.35 22.53
C PRO A 42 -6.05 3.99 22.13
N LEU A 43 -4.96 3.64 22.81
CA LEU A 43 -3.64 4.22 22.55
C LEU A 43 -3.08 3.83 21.16
N HIS A 44 -3.37 2.62 20.66
CA HIS A 44 -2.99 2.24 19.30
C HIS A 44 -3.76 3.06 18.25
N LEU A 45 -5.07 3.28 18.45
CA LEU A 45 -5.89 4.07 17.53
C LEU A 45 -5.49 5.56 17.54
N ALA A 46 -5.18 6.10 18.72
CA ALA A 46 -4.63 7.45 18.85
C ALA A 46 -3.23 7.59 18.23
N ALA A 47 -2.41 6.54 18.28
CA ALA A 47 -1.11 6.54 17.62
C ALA A 47 -1.23 6.63 16.08
N GLU A 48 -2.25 6.00 15.49
CA GLU A 48 -2.48 6.04 14.04
C GLU A 48 -3.20 7.33 13.57
N TRP A 49 -4.30 7.68 14.25
CA TRP A 49 -5.26 8.68 13.76
C TRP A 49 -5.33 9.94 14.63
N GLY A 50 -4.73 9.91 15.80
CA GLY A 50 -4.82 10.97 16.79
C GLY A 50 -3.71 11.99 16.73
N THR A 51 -3.77 12.93 17.69
CA THR A 51 -2.74 13.94 17.89
C THR A 51 -1.85 13.58 19.09
N ALA A 52 -0.70 14.26 19.22
CA ALA A 52 0.19 14.09 20.36
C ALA A 52 -0.53 14.36 21.70
N GLU A 53 -1.48 15.31 21.72
CA GLU A 53 -2.27 15.64 22.91
C GLU A 53 -3.26 14.54 23.28
N VAL A 54 -3.84 13.86 22.27
CA VAL A 54 -4.72 12.70 22.52
C VAL A 54 -3.93 11.55 23.10
N VAL A 55 -2.78 11.24 22.51
CA VAL A 55 -1.83 10.25 23.02
C VAL A 55 -1.45 10.55 24.47
N ALA A 56 -1.05 11.79 24.76
CA ALA A 56 -0.70 12.22 26.11
C ALA A 56 -1.88 12.10 27.09
N ALA A 57 -3.11 12.42 26.66
CA ALA A 57 -4.30 12.29 27.50
C ALA A 57 -4.63 10.84 27.85
N LEU A 58 -4.48 9.91 26.91
CA LEU A 58 -4.68 8.48 27.15
C LEU A 58 -3.62 7.92 28.11
N ILE A 59 -2.35 8.26 27.91
CA ILE A 59 -1.25 7.87 28.80
C ILE A 59 -1.49 8.42 30.21
N ALA A 60 -1.88 9.69 30.34
CA ALA A 60 -2.20 10.30 31.64
C ALA A 60 -3.39 9.63 32.34
N ALA A 61 -4.29 8.99 31.58
CA ALA A 61 -5.39 8.20 32.12
C ALA A 61 -4.97 6.77 32.51
N GLY A 62 -3.72 6.37 32.29
CA GLY A 62 -3.20 5.06 32.64
C GLY A 62 -3.08 4.08 31.47
N ALA A 63 -3.12 4.56 30.23
CA ALA A 63 -2.88 3.69 29.07
C ALA A 63 -1.44 3.13 29.09
N ASP A 64 -1.29 1.85 28.80
CA ASP A 64 0.00 1.17 28.71
C ASP A 64 0.75 1.60 27.43
N VAL A 65 1.84 2.34 27.63
CA VAL A 65 2.64 2.92 26.54
C VAL A 65 3.33 1.85 25.68
N GLU A 66 3.56 0.65 26.24
CA GLU A 66 4.20 -0.50 25.59
C GLU A 66 3.21 -1.63 25.28
N ALA A 67 1.90 -1.34 25.33
CA ALA A 67 0.88 -2.31 24.99
C ALA A 67 1.20 -2.99 23.65
N ASP A 68 1.15 -4.33 23.62
CA ASP A 68 1.42 -5.09 22.40
C ASP A 68 0.12 -5.68 21.85
N HIS A 69 -0.07 -5.52 20.55
CA HIS A 69 -1.12 -6.20 19.81
C HIS A 69 -0.57 -6.75 18.50
N GLU A 70 -0.50 -8.08 18.38
CA GLU A 70 0.05 -8.79 17.21
C GLU A 70 1.47 -8.32 16.85
N GLY A 71 2.32 -8.06 17.85
CA GLY A 71 3.68 -7.59 17.63
C GLY A 71 3.78 -6.11 17.28
N ARG A 72 2.70 -5.34 17.42
CA ARG A 72 2.64 -3.89 17.17
C ARG A 72 2.40 -3.16 18.48
N SER A 73 3.30 -2.25 18.84
CA SER A 73 3.11 -1.29 19.93
C SER A 73 2.49 0.01 19.40
N PRO A 74 1.93 0.87 20.26
CA PRO A 74 1.52 2.20 19.84
C PRO A 74 2.64 2.97 19.12
N LEU A 75 3.90 2.82 19.55
CA LEU A 75 5.03 3.49 18.91
C LEU A 75 5.30 2.95 17.50
N TRP A 76 5.22 1.63 17.31
CA TRP A 76 5.28 1.01 15.99
C TRP A 76 4.22 1.57 15.06
N ILE A 77 2.97 1.63 15.54
CA ILE A 77 1.82 2.16 14.80
C ILE A 77 2.05 3.62 14.39
N ALA A 78 2.47 4.48 15.33
CA ALA A 78 2.74 5.88 15.04
C ALA A 78 3.82 6.07 13.97
N VAL A 79 4.91 5.29 14.03
CA VAL A 79 5.98 5.35 13.02
C VAL A 79 5.49 4.88 11.66
N GLN A 80 4.83 3.72 11.58
CA GLN A 80 4.35 3.21 10.29
C GLN A 80 3.30 4.12 9.65
N ALA A 81 2.48 4.79 10.46
CA ALA A 81 1.48 5.76 10.01
C ALA A 81 2.08 7.13 9.65
N GLY A 82 3.37 7.37 9.90
CA GLY A 82 4.01 8.67 9.68
C GLY A 82 3.62 9.75 10.69
N GLN A 83 3.05 9.37 11.85
CA GLN A 83 2.60 10.29 12.89
C GLN A 83 3.75 10.70 13.82
N ALA A 84 4.66 11.53 13.30
CA ALA A 84 5.85 11.95 14.04
C ALA A 84 5.53 12.61 15.41
N GLY A 85 4.43 13.37 15.50
CA GLY A 85 4.00 13.98 16.76
C GLY A 85 3.62 12.95 17.83
N SER A 86 2.76 12.00 17.47
CA SER A 86 2.35 10.89 18.32
C SER A 86 3.53 10.01 18.71
N ALA A 87 4.42 9.71 17.76
CA ALA A 87 5.63 8.92 18.01
C ALA A 87 6.57 9.58 19.03
N ARG A 88 6.79 10.90 18.94
CA ARG A 88 7.57 11.65 19.95
C ARG A 88 6.90 11.65 21.31
N ALA A 89 5.57 11.80 21.36
CA ALA A 89 4.83 11.78 22.63
C ALA A 89 4.94 10.42 23.34
N LEU A 90 4.84 9.32 22.58
CA LEU A 90 5.02 7.96 23.10
C LEU A 90 6.45 7.73 23.63
N ALA A 91 7.46 8.12 22.85
CA ALA A 91 8.86 8.00 23.29
C ALA A 91 9.16 8.85 24.54
N ALA A 92 8.64 10.08 24.60
CA ALA A 92 8.77 10.94 25.78
C ALA A 92 8.07 10.37 27.02
N ALA A 93 7.03 9.55 26.82
CA ALA A 93 6.33 8.82 27.88
C ALA A 93 6.99 7.48 28.26
N GLY A 94 8.14 7.14 27.65
CA GLY A 94 8.94 5.97 28.01
C GLY A 94 8.84 4.77 27.08
N ALA A 95 8.13 4.88 25.94
CA ALA A 95 8.19 3.83 24.93
C ALA A 95 9.61 3.74 24.32
N ASP A 96 10.16 2.54 24.16
CA ASP A 96 11.51 2.32 23.62
C ASP A 96 11.48 2.22 22.08
N PRO A 97 12.00 3.22 21.33
CA PRO A 97 12.03 3.16 19.87
C PRO A 97 12.96 2.09 19.31
N TRP A 98 13.91 1.59 20.10
CA TRP A 98 14.94 0.66 19.63
C TRP A 98 14.71 -0.78 20.10
N ARG A 99 13.62 -1.05 20.82
CA ARG A 99 13.16 -2.39 21.14
C ARG A 99 12.84 -3.15 19.83
N PRO A 100 13.52 -4.28 19.54
CA PRO A 100 13.19 -5.11 18.39
C PRO A 100 11.77 -5.70 18.53
N MET A 101 11.04 -5.71 17.42
CA MET A 101 9.66 -6.18 17.33
C MET A 101 9.56 -7.29 16.27
N MET A 102 9.02 -6.99 15.09
CA MET A 102 8.77 -7.98 14.04
C MET A 102 9.96 -8.08 13.08
N ALA A 103 10.41 -9.30 12.78
CA ALA A 103 11.57 -9.59 11.93
C ALA A 103 12.83 -8.75 12.22
N GLY A 104 13.06 -8.40 13.49
CA GLY A 104 14.21 -7.58 13.92
C GLY A 104 14.09 -6.08 13.65
N TRP A 105 12.96 -5.60 13.13
CA TRP A 105 12.66 -4.17 13.03
C TRP A 105 12.24 -3.61 14.39
N SER A 106 12.67 -2.39 14.68
CA SER A 106 12.13 -1.54 15.74
C SER A 106 11.50 -0.29 15.12
N PRO A 107 10.65 0.46 15.85
CA PRO A 107 10.12 1.74 15.36
C PRO A 107 11.22 2.72 14.94
N GLY A 108 12.30 2.81 15.71
CA GLY A 108 13.48 3.64 15.40
C GLY A 108 14.24 3.16 14.18
N ARG A 109 14.41 1.84 13.98
CA ARG A 109 15.04 1.32 12.76
C ARG A 109 14.16 1.57 11.53
N LEU A 110 12.84 1.44 11.64
CA LEU A 110 11.89 1.80 10.58
C LEU A 110 11.97 3.29 10.24
N SER A 111 12.04 4.18 11.25
CA SER A 111 12.10 5.62 10.99
C SER A 111 13.31 6.00 10.13
N LEU A 112 14.45 5.31 10.27
CA LEU A 112 15.63 5.50 9.41
C LEU A 112 15.34 5.29 7.92
N ALA A 113 14.39 4.42 7.58
CA ALA A 113 13.97 4.15 6.20
C ALA A 113 12.88 5.10 5.70
N GLY A 114 12.29 5.91 6.58
CA GLY A 114 11.14 6.76 6.28
C GLY A 114 11.51 8.19 5.94
N ARG A 115 10.50 9.06 5.91
CA ARG A 115 10.64 10.51 5.66
C ARG A 115 11.21 11.29 6.86
N THR A 116 11.29 10.67 8.03
CA THR A 116 11.80 11.29 9.27
C THR A 116 12.88 10.39 9.91
N PRO A 117 14.06 10.28 9.30
CA PRO A 117 15.14 9.42 9.79
C PRO A 117 15.64 9.80 11.19
N ASP A 118 15.62 11.09 11.51
CA ASP A 118 16.08 11.63 12.81
C ASP A 118 14.94 11.75 13.83
N LEU A 119 13.91 10.89 13.75
CA LEU A 119 12.78 10.94 14.67
C LEU A 119 13.20 10.62 16.11
N PHE A 120 14.20 9.76 16.29
CA PHE A 120 14.76 9.37 17.58
C PHE A 120 16.29 9.34 17.50
N ASP A 121 16.94 9.68 18.61
CA ASP A 121 18.38 9.49 18.75
C ASP A 121 18.70 7.99 18.71
N ARG A 122 19.68 7.59 17.87
CA ARG A 122 20.12 6.20 17.77
C ARG A 122 21.16 5.88 18.85
N PRO A 123 20.88 4.96 19.79
CA PRO A 123 21.85 4.60 20.80
C PRO A 123 23.03 3.84 20.19
N PRO A 124 24.23 3.91 20.80
CA PRO A 124 25.38 3.13 20.37
C PRO A 124 25.04 1.63 20.30
N GLY A 125 25.41 0.99 19.19
CA GLY A 125 25.16 -0.45 18.99
C GLY A 125 23.77 -0.81 18.47
N ALA A 126 22.80 0.12 18.42
CA ALA A 126 21.52 -0.15 17.79
C ALA A 126 21.66 -0.41 16.27
N PRO A 127 20.96 -1.41 15.72
CA PRO A 127 21.11 -1.79 14.31
C PRO A 127 20.67 -0.64 13.40
N GLY A 128 21.50 -0.33 12.40
CA GLY A 128 21.14 0.58 11.30
C GLY A 128 20.45 -0.16 10.15
N LEU A 129 20.25 0.57 9.06
CA LEU A 129 19.90 -0.04 7.77
C LEU A 129 21.14 -0.70 7.15
N THR A 130 20.92 -1.74 6.36
CA THR A 130 21.89 -2.27 5.38
C THR A 130 21.95 -1.38 4.15
N ASP A 131 22.93 -1.61 3.26
CA ASP A 131 22.99 -0.89 1.98
C ASP A 131 21.78 -1.17 1.09
N ALA A 132 21.32 -2.42 1.07
CA ALA A 132 20.14 -2.83 0.31
C ALA A 132 18.86 -2.15 0.83
N GLU A 133 18.67 -2.09 2.15
CA GLU A 133 17.51 -1.42 2.75
C GLU A 133 17.56 0.11 2.52
N ARG A 134 18.75 0.73 2.58
CA ARG A 134 18.92 2.15 2.21
C ARG A 134 18.56 2.41 0.76
N ALA A 135 19.02 1.56 -0.15
CA ALA A 135 18.72 1.68 -1.57
C ALA A 135 17.22 1.50 -1.83
N ALA A 136 16.59 0.51 -1.19
CA ALA A 136 15.14 0.29 -1.27
C ALA A 136 14.35 1.48 -0.73
N ALA A 137 14.75 2.07 0.40
CA ALA A 137 14.12 3.26 0.95
C ALA A 137 14.24 4.48 0.03
N ALA A 138 15.43 4.74 -0.51
CA ALA A 138 15.66 5.84 -1.45
C ALA A 138 14.83 5.67 -2.72
N GLU A 139 14.79 4.47 -3.28
CA GLU A 139 13.99 4.15 -4.47
C GLU A 139 12.49 4.23 -4.18
N GLY A 140 12.04 3.74 -3.02
CA GLY A 140 10.65 3.82 -2.60
C GLY A 140 10.15 5.25 -2.49
N HIS A 141 10.92 6.13 -1.85
CA HIS A 141 10.60 7.56 -1.79
C HIS A 141 10.54 8.19 -3.18
N ARG A 142 11.54 7.93 -4.03
CA ARG A 142 11.59 8.44 -5.40
C ARG A 142 10.35 8.02 -6.21
N LEU A 143 10.02 6.73 -6.15
CA LEU A 143 8.91 6.16 -6.92
C LEU A 143 7.54 6.66 -6.42
N VAL A 144 7.37 6.76 -5.10
CA VAL A 144 6.16 7.33 -4.50
C VAL A 144 5.99 8.81 -4.89
N ASP A 145 7.07 9.59 -4.92
CA ASP A 145 7.03 11.01 -5.33
C ASP A 145 6.74 11.16 -6.82
N ALA A 146 7.35 10.32 -7.67
CA ALA A 146 7.11 10.31 -9.11
C ALA A 146 5.66 10.00 -9.46
N ILE A 147 5.06 8.98 -8.83
CA ILE A 147 3.69 8.56 -9.11
C ILE A 147 2.67 9.47 -8.41
N GLY A 148 2.94 9.94 -7.19
CA GLY A 148 2.03 10.80 -6.44
C GLY A 148 0.80 10.08 -5.88
N THR A 149 -0.38 10.72 -5.95
CA THR A 149 -1.68 10.21 -5.47
C THR A 149 -2.79 10.39 -6.53
N PRO A 150 -2.64 9.82 -7.74
CA PRO A 150 -3.71 9.92 -8.72
C PRO A 150 -4.94 9.12 -8.26
N HIS A 151 -6.11 9.53 -8.72
CA HIS A 151 -7.32 8.72 -8.58
C HIS A 151 -7.23 7.51 -9.52
N TYR A 152 -7.52 6.30 -9.03
CA TYR A 152 -7.39 5.07 -9.82
C TYR A 152 -8.51 4.05 -9.57
N ASP A 153 -9.62 4.43 -8.93
CA ASP A 153 -10.73 3.50 -8.71
C ASP A 153 -11.28 2.97 -10.05
N GLY A 154 -11.41 1.65 -10.16
CA GLY A 154 -11.84 0.97 -11.38
C GLY A 154 -10.71 0.63 -12.37
N LEU A 155 -9.49 1.10 -12.12
CA LEU A 155 -8.32 0.80 -12.95
C LEU A 155 -7.77 -0.59 -12.67
N SER A 156 -7.33 -1.30 -13.71
CA SER A 156 -6.38 -2.40 -13.59
C SER A 156 -5.06 -2.11 -14.27
N LEU A 157 -4.01 -2.75 -13.78
CA LEU A 157 -2.69 -2.72 -14.37
C LEU A 157 -1.99 -4.07 -14.24
N CYS A 158 -0.99 -4.29 -15.09
CA CYS A 158 0.04 -5.31 -14.91
C CYS A 158 1.41 -4.71 -15.20
N CYS A 159 2.27 -4.70 -14.18
CA CYS A 159 3.67 -4.33 -14.30
C CYS A 159 4.47 -5.56 -14.74
N ALA A 160 5.13 -5.50 -15.91
CA ALA A 160 5.94 -6.61 -16.42
C ALA A 160 7.42 -6.23 -16.41
N ALA A 161 8.23 -7.05 -15.74
CA ALA A 161 9.66 -6.79 -15.56
C ALA A 161 10.47 -7.18 -16.81
N GLY A 162 11.40 -6.33 -17.20
CA GLY A 162 12.45 -6.65 -18.18
C GLY A 162 11.99 -6.84 -19.63
N ILE A 163 10.73 -6.56 -19.96
CA ILE A 163 10.21 -6.60 -21.33
C ILE A 163 9.66 -5.24 -21.72
N ASP A 164 9.83 -4.86 -22.98
CA ASP A 164 9.26 -3.64 -23.54
C ASP A 164 7.81 -3.85 -24.00
N ALA A 165 7.16 -2.75 -24.38
CA ALA A 165 5.78 -2.72 -24.86
C ALA A 165 5.59 -3.56 -26.12
N THR A 166 6.60 -3.65 -27.00
CA THR A 166 6.52 -4.43 -28.24
C THR A 166 6.45 -5.92 -27.92
N GLU A 167 7.31 -6.39 -27.01
CA GLU A 167 7.31 -7.77 -26.54
C GLU A 167 6.04 -8.10 -25.75
N ALA A 168 5.55 -7.17 -24.93
CA ALA A 168 4.28 -7.32 -24.22
C ALA A 168 3.11 -7.52 -25.20
N VAL A 169 2.98 -6.67 -26.23
CA VAL A 169 1.95 -6.80 -27.27
C VAL A 169 2.05 -8.14 -28.00
N ARG A 170 3.28 -8.58 -28.32
CA ARG A 170 3.53 -9.88 -28.95
C ARG A 170 3.08 -11.04 -28.07
N ARG A 171 3.43 -11.04 -26.78
CA ARG A 171 3.03 -12.10 -25.82
C ARG A 171 1.53 -12.14 -25.60
N LEU A 172 0.87 -10.99 -25.67
CA LEU A 172 -0.58 -10.89 -25.54
C LEU A 172 -1.34 -11.31 -26.80
N ASP A 173 -0.64 -11.50 -27.93
CA ASP A 173 -1.26 -11.71 -29.26
C ASP A 173 -2.27 -10.59 -29.58
N ALA A 174 -1.93 -9.36 -29.18
CA ALA A 174 -2.82 -8.22 -29.25
C ALA A 174 -2.61 -7.45 -30.56
N ALA A 175 -3.70 -6.93 -31.13
CA ALA A 175 -3.67 -6.09 -32.32
C ALA A 175 -3.72 -4.60 -31.92
N GLU A 176 -2.94 -3.75 -32.59
CA GLU A 176 -3.03 -2.30 -32.38
C GLU A 176 -4.43 -1.79 -32.75
N VAL A 177 -4.97 -0.89 -31.93
CA VAL A 177 -6.24 -0.22 -32.20
C VAL A 177 -5.95 1.07 -32.97
N PRO A 178 -6.33 1.17 -34.25
CA PRO A 178 -6.05 2.35 -35.05
C PRO A 178 -7.01 3.49 -34.71
N GLY A 179 -6.58 4.72 -35.01
CA GLY A 179 -7.42 5.92 -34.92
C GLY A 179 -6.95 6.90 -33.86
N ASP A 180 -7.77 7.92 -33.64
CA ASP A 180 -7.53 8.93 -32.63
C ASP A 180 -7.76 8.36 -31.21
N PRO A 181 -6.77 8.42 -30.30
CA PRO A 181 -6.92 7.90 -28.94
C PRO A 181 -8.08 8.53 -28.16
N ASP A 182 -8.35 9.83 -28.36
CA ASP A 182 -9.44 10.51 -27.66
C ASP A 182 -10.81 10.06 -28.18
N GLU A 183 -10.94 9.78 -29.48
CA GLU A 183 -12.13 9.14 -30.04
C GLU A 183 -12.33 7.70 -29.55
N LEU A 184 -11.26 6.92 -29.46
CA LEU A 184 -11.31 5.58 -28.88
C LEU A 184 -11.85 5.65 -27.45
N VAL A 185 -11.23 6.44 -26.57
CA VAL A 185 -11.63 6.55 -25.16
C VAL A 185 -13.09 6.99 -25.02
N ARG A 186 -13.57 7.93 -25.85
CA ARG A 186 -15.00 8.30 -25.89
C ARG A 186 -15.88 7.13 -26.28
N ARG A 187 -15.55 6.40 -27.36
CA ARG A 187 -16.29 5.22 -27.82
C ARG A 187 -16.39 4.14 -26.74
N LEU A 188 -15.29 3.85 -26.05
CA LEU A 188 -15.29 2.85 -24.98
C LEU A 188 -16.11 3.27 -23.76
N SER A 189 -16.17 4.59 -23.50
CA SER A 189 -16.99 5.15 -22.42
C SER A 189 -18.49 5.04 -22.68
N ASP A 190 -18.92 5.05 -23.95
CA ASP A 190 -20.32 4.91 -24.35
C ASP A 190 -20.87 3.48 -24.14
N ASP A 191 -20.00 2.46 -24.18
CA ASP A 191 -20.33 1.06 -23.88
C ASP A 191 -19.31 0.43 -22.90
N PRO A 192 -19.38 0.75 -21.60
CA PRO A 192 -18.37 0.35 -20.61
C PRO A 192 -18.27 -1.16 -20.39
N MET A 193 -19.31 -1.92 -20.78
CA MET A 193 -19.36 -3.38 -20.65
C MET A 193 -19.27 -4.08 -22.00
N GLY A 194 -19.07 -3.32 -23.08
CA GLY A 194 -18.90 -3.83 -24.42
C GLY A 194 -17.66 -4.71 -24.53
N GLU A 195 -17.73 -5.72 -25.40
CA GLU A 195 -16.60 -6.63 -25.65
C GLU A 195 -15.34 -5.87 -26.07
N GLU A 196 -15.48 -4.82 -26.88
CA GLU A 196 -14.35 -3.96 -27.26
C GLU A 196 -13.71 -3.30 -26.02
N THR A 197 -14.53 -2.74 -25.14
CA THR A 197 -14.08 -2.06 -23.92
C THR A 197 -13.35 -3.00 -22.98
N LEU A 198 -13.88 -4.22 -22.79
CA LEU A 198 -13.29 -5.22 -21.91
C LEU A 198 -11.97 -5.79 -22.45
N LEU A 199 -11.79 -5.85 -23.78
CA LEU A 199 -10.60 -6.39 -24.42
C LEU A 199 -9.57 -5.33 -24.83
N THR A 200 -9.86 -4.04 -24.68
CA THR A 200 -8.90 -2.96 -25.00
C THR A 200 -8.06 -2.60 -23.78
N VAL A 201 -6.75 -2.62 -23.95
CA VAL A 201 -5.76 -2.26 -22.92
C VAL A 201 -4.72 -1.29 -23.49
N GLY A 202 -4.16 -0.46 -22.63
CA GLY A 202 -3.01 0.39 -22.93
C GLY A 202 -1.70 -0.33 -22.61
N VAL A 203 -0.65 -0.07 -23.38
CA VAL A 203 0.70 -0.58 -23.11
C VAL A 203 1.69 0.59 -23.19
N THR A 204 2.56 0.69 -22.18
CA THR A 204 3.52 1.80 -22.04
C THR A 204 4.89 1.30 -21.62
N ASP A 205 5.94 1.75 -22.30
CA ASP A 205 7.33 1.51 -21.92
C ASP A 205 7.74 2.33 -20.69
N VAL A 206 8.50 1.71 -19.79
CA VAL A 206 9.10 2.37 -18.63
C VAL A 206 10.51 1.83 -18.37
N GLU A 207 11.30 2.55 -17.59
CA GLU A 207 12.60 2.00 -17.15
C GLU A 207 12.36 0.73 -16.31
N GLY A 208 13.02 -0.36 -16.71
CA GLY A 208 12.90 -1.67 -16.06
C GLY A 208 11.83 -2.60 -16.66
N GLY A 209 11.02 -2.16 -17.63
CA GLY A 209 10.04 -3.01 -18.29
C GLY A 209 8.87 -2.24 -18.93
N CYS A 210 7.65 -2.74 -18.79
CA CYS A 210 6.46 -2.05 -19.30
C CYS A 210 5.29 -2.14 -18.33
N VAL A 211 4.30 -1.27 -18.52
CA VAL A 211 3.01 -1.30 -17.81
C VAL A 211 1.90 -1.52 -18.82
N VAL A 212 1.07 -2.53 -18.57
CA VAL A 212 -0.20 -2.73 -19.25
C VAL A 212 -1.31 -2.17 -18.36
N THR A 213 -2.21 -1.34 -18.89
CA THR A 213 -3.26 -0.67 -18.11
C THR A 213 -4.62 -0.82 -18.75
N GLN A 214 -5.66 -0.78 -17.93
CA GLN A 214 -7.04 -0.62 -18.37
C GLN A 214 -7.75 0.32 -17.38
N PRO A 215 -8.09 1.56 -17.78
CA PRO A 215 -8.60 2.56 -16.84
C PRO A 215 -9.99 2.28 -16.25
N TRP A 216 -10.79 1.43 -16.91
CA TRP A 216 -12.23 1.27 -16.64
C TRP A 216 -12.65 -0.14 -16.19
N ALA A 217 -11.76 -1.13 -16.26
CA ALA A 217 -12.08 -2.51 -15.97
C ALA A 217 -10.85 -3.32 -15.51
N TYR A 218 -11.00 -4.64 -15.40
CA TYR A 218 -10.06 -5.57 -14.78
C TYR A 218 -9.13 -6.32 -15.76
N GLY A 219 -9.27 -6.10 -17.06
CA GLY A 219 -8.62 -6.81 -18.16
C GLY A 219 -7.12 -6.91 -18.02
N ALA A 220 -6.45 -5.81 -17.67
CA ALA A 220 -4.99 -5.78 -17.53
C ALA A 220 -4.47 -6.66 -16.38
N ALA A 221 -5.29 -6.93 -15.34
CA ALA A 221 -4.89 -7.73 -14.19
C ALA A 221 -5.41 -9.17 -14.21
N THR A 222 -5.98 -9.62 -15.33
CA THR A 222 -6.50 -10.98 -15.45
C THR A 222 -5.38 -12.04 -15.39
N PRO A 223 -5.67 -13.27 -14.94
CA PRO A 223 -4.68 -14.34 -14.86
C PRO A 223 -3.94 -14.58 -16.17
N VAL A 224 -4.68 -14.66 -17.28
CA VAL A 224 -4.08 -14.93 -18.60
C VAL A 224 -3.12 -13.81 -19.04
N VAL A 225 -3.49 -12.54 -18.83
CA VAL A 225 -2.60 -11.40 -19.13
C VAL A 225 -1.33 -11.48 -18.28
N CYS A 226 -1.47 -11.64 -16.97
CA CYS A 226 -0.31 -11.69 -16.06
C CYS A 226 0.65 -12.84 -16.41
N ARG A 227 0.11 -14.03 -16.71
CA ARG A 227 0.88 -15.22 -17.10
C ARG A 227 1.67 -14.98 -18.38
N ARG A 228 1.00 -14.57 -19.46
CA ARG A 228 1.63 -14.27 -20.75
C ARG A 228 2.76 -13.26 -20.60
N LEU A 229 2.53 -12.18 -19.86
CA LEU A 229 3.54 -11.15 -19.63
C LEU A 229 4.74 -11.64 -18.80
N SER A 230 4.53 -12.63 -17.91
CA SER A 230 5.59 -13.14 -17.02
C SER A 230 6.48 -14.24 -17.61
N GLU A 231 6.29 -14.68 -18.85
CA GLU A 231 7.11 -15.77 -19.43
C GLU A 231 8.62 -15.43 -19.42
N GLY A 232 9.43 -16.23 -18.72
CA GLY A 232 10.87 -15.97 -18.55
C GLY A 232 11.20 -14.73 -17.70
N THR A 233 10.23 -14.20 -16.96
CA THR A 233 10.37 -12.99 -16.14
C THR A 233 9.33 -12.97 -15.01
N PHE A 234 8.99 -11.78 -14.51
CA PHE A 234 8.03 -11.53 -13.45
C PHE A 234 6.99 -10.50 -13.87
N SER A 235 5.75 -10.68 -13.43
CA SER A 235 4.71 -9.67 -13.54
C SER A 235 3.93 -9.50 -12.23
N TYR A 236 3.46 -8.27 -11.98
CA TYR A 236 2.57 -7.93 -10.86
C TYR A 236 1.30 -7.28 -11.39
N GLY A 237 0.17 -7.99 -11.25
CA GLY A 237 -1.15 -7.50 -11.64
C GLY A 237 -1.89 -6.89 -10.46
N MET A 238 -2.67 -5.84 -10.70
CA MET A 238 -3.58 -5.25 -9.72
C MET A 238 -4.87 -4.79 -10.38
N TYR A 239 -6.01 -5.11 -9.77
CA TYR A 239 -7.28 -4.44 -10.04
C TYR A 239 -7.70 -3.63 -8.82
N ALA A 240 -7.89 -2.32 -9.00
CA ALA A 240 -8.42 -1.42 -7.98
C ALA A 240 -9.95 -1.47 -7.98
N ASN A 241 -10.51 -2.48 -7.31
CA ASN A 241 -11.95 -2.70 -7.29
C ASN A 241 -12.64 -1.66 -6.38
N PRO A 242 -13.56 -0.82 -6.89
CA PRO A 242 -14.24 0.20 -6.08
C PRO A 242 -15.05 -0.37 -4.90
N LYS A 243 -15.42 -1.66 -4.95
CA LYS A 243 -16.21 -2.32 -3.91
C LYS A 243 -15.37 -2.96 -2.81
N SER A 244 -14.22 -3.54 -3.16
CA SER A 244 -13.43 -4.40 -2.26
C SER A 244 -11.98 -3.96 -2.08
N GLY A 245 -11.56 -2.86 -2.71
CA GLY A 245 -10.18 -2.38 -2.68
C GLY A 245 -9.26 -3.07 -3.70
N ASN A 246 -7.96 -2.94 -3.48
CA ASN A 246 -6.94 -3.42 -4.42
C ASN A 246 -6.76 -4.94 -4.33
N GLN A 247 -6.89 -5.62 -5.47
CA GLN A 247 -6.69 -7.05 -5.62
C GLN A 247 -5.46 -7.31 -6.46
N GLY A 248 -4.41 -7.84 -5.84
CA GLY A 248 -3.09 -8.04 -6.43
C GLY A 248 -2.77 -9.51 -6.71
N ARG A 249 -1.85 -9.72 -7.66
CA ARG A 249 -1.30 -11.03 -8.02
C ARG A 249 0.16 -10.90 -8.43
N ALA A 250 0.98 -11.81 -7.95
CA ALA A 250 2.35 -11.99 -8.42
C ALA A 250 2.45 -13.24 -9.31
N THR A 251 3.08 -13.09 -10.48
CA THR A 251 3.22 -14.16 -11.47
C THR A 251 4.66 -14.24 -11.93
N ARG A 252 5.21 -15.46 -12.00
CA ARG A 252 6.60 -15.70 -12.41
C ARG A 252 6.63 -16.85 -13.39
N ASP A 253 7.28 -16.63 -14.53
CA ASP A 253 7.49 -17.66 -15.56
C ASP A 253 6.19 -18.35 -15.99
N GLY A 254 5.11 -17.58 -16.14
CA GLY A 254 3.79 -18.09 -16.53
C GLY A 254 2.98 -18.70 -15.38
N GLU A 255 3.50 -18.75 -14.16
CA GLU A 255 2.86 -19.37 -13.00
C GLU A 255 2.46 -18.34 -11.93
N VAL A 256 1.24 -18.48 -11.41
CA VAL A 256 0.75 -17.60 -10.34
C VAL A 256 1.35 -18.05 -9.01
N VAL A 257 2.31 -17.28 -8.49
CA VAL A 257 3.04 -17.62 -7.26
C VAL A 257 2.39 -17.04 -6.01
N ALA A 258 1.58 -15.98 -6.14
CA ALA A 258 0.78 -15.43 -5.05
C ALA A 258 -0.47 -14.71 -5.58
N TRP A 259 -1.57 -14.79 -4.83
CA TRP A 259 -2.86 -14.19 -5.16
C TRP A 259 -3.52 -13.64 -3.88
N ASP A 260 -4.55 -12.82 -4.04
CA ASP A 260 -5.19 -12.08 -2.93
C ASP A 260 -4.22 -11.14 -2.20
N LEU A 261 -3.28 -10.57 -2.97
CA LEU A 261 -2.37 -9.56 -2.45
C LEU A 261 -3.11 -8.23 -2.34
N HIS A 262 -2.74 -7.40 -1.37
CA HIS A 262 -3.37 -6.11 -1.14
C HIS A 262 -2.31 -5.00 -1.31
N PRO A 263 -1.88 -4.70 -2.55
CA PRO A 263 -0.83 -3.71 -2.79
C PRO A 263 -1.22 -2.35 -2.22
N GLY A 264 -0.25 -1.72 -1.54
CA GLY A 264 -0.49 -0.50 -0.77
C GLY A 264 -1.30 -0.69 0.52
N GLY A 265 -1.47 -1.93 0.99
CA GLY A 265 -2.14 -2.27 2.25
C GLY A 265 -1.45 -1.71 3.50
N GLY A 266 -2.20 -1.68 4.61
CA GLY A 266 -2.01 -0.70 5.69
C GLY A 266 -1.17 -1.10 6.89
N TRP A 267 -0.84 -2.38 7.09
CA TRP A 267 -0.08 -2.83 8.27
C TRP A 267 0.75 -4.06 7.97
N SER A 268 1.99 -4.07 8.45
CA SER A 268 2.82 -5.28 8.44
C SER A 268 2.31 -6.32 9.45
N SER A 269 2.43 -7.59 9.14
CA SER A 269 2.14 -8.73 10.04
C SER A 269 3.37 -9.17 10.83
N ALA A 270 3.15 -9.86 11.96
CA ALA A 270 4.22 -10.49 12.72
C ALA A 270 4.92 -11.62 11.95
N ASP A 271 4.22 -12.21 10.97
CA ASP A 271 4.73 -13.28 10.12
C ASP A 271 5.47 -12.75 8.87
N ASP A 272 5.42 -11.44 8.61
CA ASP A 272 6.09 -10.83 7.47
C ASP A 272 7.62 -10.93 7.63
N THR A 273 8.31 -11.17 6.52
CA THR A 273 9.76 -11.06 6.46
C THR A 273 10.22 -9.61 6.65
N ALA A 274 11.51 -9.42 6.97
CA ALA A 274 12.08 -8.08 7.11
C ALA A 274 11.93 -7.23 5.83
N GLY A 275 11.98 -7.87 4.65
CA GLY A 275 11.76 -7.20 3.36
C GLY A 275 10.31 -6.79 3.14
N GLU A 276 9.34 -7.64 3.51
CA GLU A 276 7.91 -7.33 3.42
C GLU A 276 7.51 -6.22 4.39
N ILE A 277 8.04 -6.21 5.61
CA ILE A 277 7.83 -5.11 6.56
C ILE A 277 8.33 -3.78 5.98
N LEU A 278 9.56 -3.76 5.44
CA LEU A 278 10.10 -2.55 4.81
C LEU A 278 9.27 -2.12 3.61
N HIS A 279 8.87 -3.05 2.76
CA HIS A 279 8.04 -2.77 1.59
C HIS A 279 6.68 -2.18 2.02
N THR A 280 5.99 -2.80 2.97
CA THR A 280 4.73 -2.27 3.51
C THR A 280 4.89 -0.88 4.11
N PHE A 281 5.97 -0.64 4.85
CA PHE A 281 6.27 0.68 5.41
C PHE A 281 6.47 1.76 4.32
N LEU A 282 7.25 1.46 3.28
CA LEU A 282 7.57 2.43 2.22
C LEU A 282 6.37 2.74 1.31
N TYR A 283 5.50 1.76 1.07
CA TYR A 283 4.41 1.86 0.10
C TYR A 283 3.01 1.83 0.72
N ARG A 284 2.90 2.07 2.03
CA ARG A 284 1.63 2.17 2.74
C ARG A 284 0.69 3.17 2.07
N PHE A 285 -0.48 2.70 1.65
CA PHE A 285 -1.48 3.45 0.86
C PHE A 285 -0.97 3.98 -0.49
N ARG A 286 0.09 3.38 -1.05
CA ARG A 286 0.70 3.71 -2.35
C ARG A 286 0.68 2.51 -3.29
N ALA A 287 -0.52 2.01 -3.59
CA ALA A 287 -0.73 0.77 -4.31
C ALA A 287 -0.05 0.71 -5.69
N LEU A 288 -0.17 1.77 -6.48
CA LEU A 288 0.45 1.85 -7.81
C LEU A 288 1.98 1.74 -7.72
N ALA A 289 2.59 2.50 -6.81
CA ALA A 289 4.03 2.46 -6.56
C ALA A 289 4.48 1.08 -6.03
N SER A 290 3.67 0.46 -5.16
CA SER A 290 3.91 -0.90 -4.65
C SER A 290 3.95 -1.95 -5.77
N CYS A 291 3.02 -1.88 -6.72
CA CYS A 291 3.00 -2.79 -7.88
C CYS A 291 4.25 -2.62 -8.75
N CYS A 292 4.62 -1.37 -9.05
CA CYS A 292 5.83 -1.07 -9.81
C CYS A 292 7.09 -1.55 -9.08
N ALA A 293 7.17 -1.35 -7.77
CA ALA A 293 8.31 -1.77 -6.95
C ALA A 293 8.49 -3.30 -6.96
N HIS A 294 7.40 -4.07 -6.83
CA HIS A 294 7.45 -5.53 -6.92
C HIS A 294 8.01 -6.01 -8.26
N ALA A 295 7.70 -5.32 -9.36
CA ALA A 295 8.20 -5.63 -10.69
C ALA A 295 9.55 -4.97 -11.02
N GLY A 296 10.13 -4.18 -10.11
CA GLY A 296 11.40 -3.48 -10.34
C GLY A 296 11.32 -2.34 -11.36
N LEU A 297 10.13 -1.78 -11.60
CA LEU A 297 9.93 -0.69 -12.55
C LEU A 297 10.28 0.67 -11.93
N ARG A 298 10.91 1.53 -12.72
CA ARG A 298 11.48 2.82 -12.29
C ARG A 298 10.78 4.00 -12.98
N LEU A 299 9.50 4.19 -12.67
CA LEU A 299 8.71 5.28 -13.26
C LEU A 299 9.23 6.67 -12.83
N THR A 300 9.11 7.65 -13.72
CA THR A 300 9.48 9.07 -13.49
C THR A 300 8.27 9.98 -13.27
N ASP A 301 7.08 9.51 -13.66
CA ASP A 301 5.80 10.18 -13.46
C ASP A 301 4.66 9.14 -13.47
N ALA A 302 3.41 9.60 -13.29
CA ALA A 302 2.22 8.73 -13.28
C ALA A 302 1.62 8.42 -14.66
N ARG A 303 2.09 9.06 -15.74
CA ARG A 303 1.49 8.94 -17.09
C ARG A 303 1.41 7.49 -17.57
N PRO A 304 2.42 6.62 -17.39
CA PRO A 304 2.32 5.23 -17.82
C PRO A 304 1.16 4.44 -17.20
N ILE A 305 0.61 4.92 -16.08
CA ILE A 305 -0.47 4.26 -15.35
C ILE A 305 -1.81 4.92 -15.61
N VAL A 306 -1.90 6.24 -15.40
CA VAL A 306 -3.18 6.98 -15.41
C VAL A 306 -3.33 7.96 -16.57
N GLY A 307 -2.27 8.14 -17.36
CA GLY A 307 -2.28 8.96 -18.57
C GLY A 307 -2.52 8.14 -19.83
N PRO A 308 -2.40 8.78 -21.01
CA PRO A 308 -2.50 8.06 -22.28
C PRO A 308 -1.33 7.06 -22.41
N PRO A 309 -1.61 5.81 -22.79
CA PRO A 309 -0.57 4.82 -23.03
C PRO A 309 0.18 5.13 -24.33
N ASP A 310 1.34 4.49 -24.51
CA ASP A 310 2.09 4.63 -25.78
C ASP A 310 1.31 3.98 -26.93
N ARG A 311 0.59 2.89 -26.65
CA ARG A 311 -0.24 2.17 -27.62
C ARG A 311 -1.51 1.66 -26.97
N TRP A 312 -2.61 1.75 -27.71
CA TRP A 312 -3.84 1.01 -27.41
C TRP A 312 -3.84 -0.27 -28.22
N VAL A 313 -4.08 -1.41 -27.56
CA VAL A 313 -4.16 -2.71 -28.20
C VAL A 313 -5.40 -3.47 -27.77
N ARG A 314 -5.91 -4.29 -28.68
CA ARG A 314 -7.06 -5.17 -28.44
C ARG A 314 -6.58 -6.59 -28.27
N LEU A 315 -6.91 -7.16 -27.11
CA LEU A 315 -6.72 -8.56 -26.79
C LEU A 315 -7.65 -9.43 -27.66
N PRO A 316 -7.22 -10.63 -28.08
CA PRO A 316 -8.08 -11.55 -28.83
C PRO A 316 -9.25 -12.03 -27.94
N PRO A 317 -10.42 -12.36 -28.50
CA PRO A 317 -11.51 -12.96 -27.74
C PRO A 317 -11.06 -14.25 -27.04
N GLY A 318 -11.45 -14.43 -25.77
CA GLY A 318 -11.08 -15.60 -25.01
C GLY A 318 -11.47 -15.53 -23.53
N ASP A 319 -11.31 -16.64 -22.82
CA ASP A 319 -11.47 -16.68 -21.37
C ASP A 319 -10.18 -16.26 -20.66
N TYR A 320 -10.15 -15.01 -20.21
CA TYR A 320 -9.00 -14.43 -19.52
C TYR A 320 -8.90 -14.84 -18.03
N TRP A 321 -9.90 -15.55 -17.51
CA TRP A 321 -9.94 -16.08 -16.14
C TRP A 321 -9.60 -17.57 -16.08
N ALA A 322 -9.37 -18.22 -17.22
CA ALA A 322 -8.93 -19.60 -17.29
C ALA A 322 -7.69 -19.81 -16.40
N ARG A 323 -7.72 -20.91 -15.63
CA ARG A 323 -6.64 -21.30 -14.71
C ARG A 323 -5.40 -21.80 -15.45
#